data_AF-A0A847NZX9-F1
#
_entry.id   AF-A0A847NZX9-F1
#
_cell.length_a   1.000
_cell.length_b   1.000
_cell.length_c   1.000
_cell.angle_alpha   90.00
_cell.angle_beta   90.00
_cell.angle_gamma   90.00
#
_symmetry.space_group_name_H-M   'P 1'
#
loop_
_entity.id
_entity.type
_entity.pdbx_description
1 polymer ?
#
loop_
_entity_poly.entity_id
_entity_poly.type
_entity_poly.pdbx_seq_one_letter_code
_entity_poly.pdbx_strand_id
1 'polypeptide(L)'
;MKNKKRPKISIAKIVQHANDIAVSCELDRLELQEAGLKWEDVLMLVKLSREYSEADSFYQVKKEKLVKATKSLKKFVRKCSKLRSKLREKINNIFKNISPDILVPSLYKKTSRLEIAQDLLDLEMICRNNRDEFEKENFDFSLAEEAARASRELSETIVKLELQRSSVNNKEKAVRDTLYFQLYELTKKVRSFCHSYFSDDPCRRKLYLQVK
;
A
#
# COMPACT_ATOMS: atom_id res chain seq x y z
N MET A 1 12.89 14.72 13.88
CA MET A 1 13.13 13.38 14.46
C MET A 1 14.26 12.71 13.70
N LYS A 2 15.37 12.34 14.35
CA LYS A 2 16.52 11.69 13.71
C LYS A 2 16.06 10.38 13.05
N ASN A 3 16.38 10.19 11.77
CA ASN A 3 16.18 8.95 11.02
C ASN A 3 16.99 7.82 11.69
N LYS A 4 16.43 7.16 12.71
CA LYS A 4 16.99 5.93 13.29
C LYS A 4 16.94 4.87 12.19
N LYS A 5 18.11 4.45 11.69
CA LYS A 5 18.25 3.36 10.72
C LYS A 5 17.48 2.15 11.24
N ARG A 6 16.49 1.68 10.49
CA ARG A 6 15.74 0.47 10.86
C ARG A 6 16.71 -0.72 10.92
N PRO A 7 16.73 -1.48 12.02
CA PRO A 7 17.45 -2.75 12.07
C PRO A 7 16.99 -3.66 10.93
N LYS A 8 17.95 -4.29 10.24
CA LYS A 8 17.70 -5.23 9.12
C LYS A 8 17.31 -6.63 9.62
N ILE A 9 16.48 -6.71 10.66
CA ILE A 9 16.03 -7.99 11.23
C ILE A 9 14.63 -8.27 10.68
N SER A 10 14.39 -9.50 10.22
CA SER A 10 13.05 -9.88 9.75
C SER A 10 12.04 -9.88 10.91
N ILE A 11 10.77 -9.71 10.54
CA ILE A 11 9.63 -9.66 11.47
C ILE A 11 9.57 -10.92 12.33
N ALA A 12 9.61 -12.09 11.68
CA ALA A 12 9.62 -13.37 12.37
C ALA A 12 10.80 -13.49 13.35
N LYS A 13 12.00 -13.03 12.95
CA LYS A 13 13.18 -13.08 13.83
C LYS A 13 13.04 -12.20 15.07
N ILE A 14 12.52 -10.96 14.95
CA ILE A 14 12.41 -10.08 16.13
C ILE A 14 11.36 -10.59 17.12
N VAL A 15 10.23 -11.11 16.62
CA VAL A 15 9.17 -11.70 17.45
C VAL A 15 9.67 -12.97 18.13
N GLN A 16 10.32 -13.86 17.36
CA GLN A 16 10.90 -15.08 17.90
C GLN A 16 11.91 -14.75 19.01
N HIS A 17 12.85 -13.84 18.75
CA HIS A 17 13.85 -13.46 19.75
C HIS A 17 13.24 -12.87 21.02
N ALA A 18 12.22 -12.02 20.89
CA ALA A 18 11.55 -11.45 22.05
C ALA A 18 10.85 -12.52 22.89
N ASN A 19 10.22 -13.51 22.24
CA ASN A 19 9.59 -14.64 22.92
C ASN A 19 10.61 -15.58 23.55
N ASP A 20 11.71 -15.90 22.84
CA ASP A 20 12.79 -16.74 23.37
C ASP A 20 13.39 -16.13 24.64
N ILE A 21 13.69 -14.82 24.62
CA ILE A 21 14.19 -14.09 25.79
C ILE A 21 13.18 -14.13 26.94
N ALA A 22 11.89 -13.93 26.67
CA ALA A 22 10.87 -13.98 27.71
C ALA A 22 10.77 -15.37 28.35
N VAL A 23 10.82 -16.44 27.54
CA VAL A 23 10.82 -17.82 28.03
C VAL A 23 12.06 -18.09 28.89
N SER A 24 13.25 -17.68 28.44
CA SER A 24 14.48 -17.83 29.23
C SER A 24 14.41 -17.05 30.55
N CYS A 25 13.88 -15.81 30.53
CA CYS A 25 13.71 -15.03 31.75
C CYS A 25 12.78 -15.71 32.76
N GLU A 26 11.74 -16.43 32.32
CA GLU A 26 10.83 -17.14 33.22
C GLU A 26 11.53 -18.28 33.96
N LEU A 27 12.49 -18.96 33.32
CA LEU A 27 13.31 -20.00 33.96
C LEU A 27 14.20 -19.43 35.06
N ASP A 28 14.70 -18.21 34.88
CA ASP A 28 15.62 -17.52 35.81
C ASP A 28 14.92 -16.41 36.62
N ARG A 29 13.58 -16.47 36.76
CA ARG A 29 12.76 -15.33 37.20
C ARG A 29 13.16 -14.76 38.57
N LEU A 30 13.23 -15.61 39.60
CA LEU A 30 13.51 -15.14 40.97
C LEU A 30 14.87 -14.44 41.03
N GLU A 31 15.88 -15.06 40.44
CA GLU A 31 17.25 -14.55 40.41
C GLU A 31 17.35 -13.22 39.63
N LEU A 32 16.71 -13.13 38.47
CA LEU A 32 16.70 -11.90 37.67
C LEU A 32 15.93 -10.76 38.35
N GLN A 33 14.84 -11.05 39.06
CA GLN A 33 14.09 -10.05 39.83
C GLN A 33 14.90 -9.52 41.02
N GLU A 34 15.59 -10.40 41.75
CA GLU A 34 16.52 -10.04 42.83
C GLU A 34 17.69 -9.18 42.31
N ALA A 35 18.17 -9.47 41.10
CA ALA A 35 19.19 -8.68 40.41
C ALA A 35 18.69 -7.30 39.94
N GLY A 36 17.39 -7.03 40.00
CA GLY A 36 16.79 -5.74 39.66
C GLY A 36 16.16 -5.65 38.27
N LEU A 37 15.96 -6.78 37.56
CA LEU A 37 15.17 -6.79 36.33
C LEU A 37 13.69 -6.51 36.67
N LYS A 38 13.13 -5.49 36.05
CA LYS A 38 11.70 -5.19 36.17
C LYS A 38 10.89 -6.23 35.40
N TRP A 39 10.07 -6.99 36.09
CA TRP A 39 9.30 -8.07 35.46
C TRP A 39 8.27 -7.54 34.46
N GLU A 40 7.80 -6.31 34.65
CA GLU A 40 6.92 -5.62 33.72
C GLU A 40 7.54 -5.45 32.34
N ASP A 41 8.86 -5.30 32.24
CA ASP A 41 9.57 -5.24 30.96
C ASP A 41 9.49 -6.59 30.23
N VAL A 42 9.57 -7.72 30.94
CA VAL A 42 9.46 -9.07 30.37
C VAL A 42 8.03 -9.36 29.92
N LEU A 43 7.03 -9.02 30.74
CA LEU A 43 5.62 -9.14 30.35
C LEU A 43 5.29 -8.26 29.13
N MET A 44 5.87 -7.05 29.09
CA MET A 44 5.70 -6.13 27.97
C MET A 44 6.35 -6.66 26.67
N LEU A 45 7.43 -7.45 26.73
CA LEU A 45 7.98 -8.11 25.54
C LEU A 45 6.95 -9.01 24.86
N VAL A 46 6.31 -9.89 25.65
CA VAL A 46 5.31 -10.84 25.13
C VAL A 46 4.10 -10.08 24.54
N LYS A 47 3.64 -9.04 25.24
CA LYS A 47 2.55 -8.18 24.78
C LYS A 47 2.90 -7.49 23.46
N LEU A 48 4.04 -6.80 23.38
CA LEU A 48 4.47 -6.10 22.17
C LEU A 48 4.74 -7.05 21.00
N SER A 49 5.26 -8.25 21.25
CA SER A 49 5.42 -9.30 20.23
C SER A 49 4.10 -9.64 19.55
N ARG A 50 3.04 -9.82 20.34
CA ARG A 50 1.70 -10.11 19.84
C ARG A 50 1.12 -8.92 19.07
N GLU A 51 1.10 -7.73 19.68
CA GLU A 51 0.56 -6.52 19.06
C GLU A 51 1.27 -6.19 17.74
N TYR A 52 2.60 -6.34 17.70
CA TYR A 52 3.38 -6.16 16.49
C TYR A 52 3.03 -7.18 15.40
N SER A 53 2.85 -8.46 15.76
CA SER A 53 2.50 -9.52 14.81
C SER A 53 1.12 -9.31 14.20
N GLU A 54 0.15 -8.89 15.00
CA GLU A 54 -1.19 -8.53 14.56
C GLU A 54 -1.15 -7.30 13.63
N ALA A 55 -0.40 -6.26 14.01
CA ALA A 55 -0.24 -5.05 13.21
C ALA A 55 0.45 -5.31 11.87
N ASP A 56 1.51 -6.14 11.82
CA ASP A 56 2.14 -6.50 10.54
C ASP A 56 1.20 -7.34 9.67
N SER A 57 0.50 -8.33 10.23
CA SER A 57 -0.47 -9.13 9.48
C SER A 57 -1.53 -8.25 8.82
N PHE A 58 -2.08 -7.30 9.56
CA PHE A 58 -3.05 -6.34 9.04
C PHE A 58 -2.46 -5.45 7.94
N TYR A 59 -1.23 -4.96 8.14
CA TYR A 59 -0.52 -4.18 7.13
C TYR A 59 -0.27 -4.98 5.85
N GLN A 60 0.15 -6.26 5.93
CA GLN A 60 0.39 -7.10 4.76
C GLN A 60 -0.91 -7.33 3.97
N VAL A 61 -2.01 -7.64 4.64
CA VAL A 61 -3.32 -7.83 3.98
C VAL A 61 -3.72 -6.56 3.22
N LYS A 62 -3.61 -5.38 3.84
CA LYS A 62 -3.94 -4.12 3.15
C LYS A 62 -3.00 -3.80 2.00
N LYS A 63 -1.70 -4.05 2.17
CA LYS A 63 -0.70 -3.88 1.12
C LYS A 63 -0.99 -4.80 -0.07
N GLU A 64 -1.36 -6.05 0.17
CA GLU A 64 -1.69 -7.00 -0.89
C GLU A 64 -2.97 -6.59 -1.63
N LYS A 65 -4.01 -6.13 -0.89
CA LYS A 65 -5.22 -5.53 -1.49
C LYS A 65 -4.87 -4.35 -2.39
N LEU A 66 -3.98 -3.46 -1.96
CA LEU A 66 -3.50 -2.33 -2.77
C LEU A 66 -2.78 -2.79 -4.05
N VAL A 67 -1.94 -3.82 -3.96
CA VAL A 67 -1.26 -4.40 -5.13
C VAL A 67 -2.27 -4.97 -6.12
N LYS A 68 -3.26 -5.72 -5.63
CA LYS A 68 -4.34 -6.28 -6.48
C LYS A 68 -5.16 -5.16 -7.15
N ALA A 69 -5.55 -4.14 -6.39
CA ALA A 69 -6.28 -2.97 -6.90
C ALA A 69 -5.46 -2.16 -7.93
N THR A 70 -4.15 -2.02 -7.72
CA THR A 70 -3.26 -1.36 -8.69
C THR A 70 -3.17 -2.16 -9.99
N LYS A 71 -3.11 -3.50 -9.91
CA LYS A 71 -3.11 -4.38 -11.08
C LYS A 71 -4.43 -4.31 -11.85
N SER A 72 -5.58 -4.31 -11.16
CA SER A 72 -6.88 -4.17 -11.80
C SER A 72 -7.04 -2.80 -12.46
N LEU A 73 -6.65 -1.71 -11.78
CA LEU A 73 -6.66 -0.37 -12.35
C LEU A 73 -5.80 -0.30 -13.63
N LYS A 74 -4.61 -0.92 -13.65
CA LYS A 74 -3.76 -0.94 -14.85
C LYS A 74 -4.44 -1.65 -16.02
N LYS A 75 -5.18 -2.74 -15.78
CA LYS A 75 -5.98 -3.42 -16.81
C LYS A 75 -7.13 -2.53 -17.29
N PHE A 76 -7.81 -1.87 -16.38
CA PHE A 76 -8.94 -0.99 -16.70
C PHE A 76 -8.49 0.25 -17.51
N VAL A 77 -7.41 0.92 -17.10
CA VAL A 77 -6.78 2.02 -17.85
C VAL A 77 -6.48 1.64 -19.30
N ARG A 78 -6.01 0.41 -19.55
CA ARG A 78 -5.78 -0.09 -20.92
C ARG A 78 -7.07 -0.21 -21.72
N LYS A 79 -8.18 -0.64 -21.10
CA LYS A 79 -9.50 -0.69 -21.74
C LYS A 79 -9.98 0.72 -22.07
N CYS A 80 -9.92 1.65 -21.11
CA CYS A 80 -10.26 3.07 -21.31
C CYS A 80 -9.43 3.70 -22.44
N SER A 81 -8.13 3.40 -22.50
CA SER A 81 -7.25 3.89 -23.57
C SER A 81 -7.68 3.41 -24.95
N LYS A 82 -8.10 2.14 -25.08
CA LYS A 82 -8.62 1.59 -26.34
C LYS A 82 -9.95 2.22 -26.72
N LEU A 83 -10.87 2.37 -25.77
CA LEU A 83 -12.16 3.02 -25.98
C LEU A 83 -11.96 4.46 -26.46
N ARG A 84 -11.07 5.21 -25.81
CA ARG A 84 -10.68 6.57 -26.19
C ARG A 84 -10.19 6.63 -27.63
N SER A 85 -9.26 5.76 -28.02
CA SER A 85 -8.74 5.72 -29.40
C SER A 85 -9.83 5.40 -30.42
N LYS A 86 -10.66 4.39 -30.13
CA LYS A 86 -11.76 3.96 -31.02
C LYS A 86 -12.80 5.06 -31.21
N LEU A 87 -13.23 5.70 -30.13
CA LEU A 87 -14.22 6.78 -30.17
C LEU A 87 -13.67 7.98 -30.95
N ARG A 88 -12.42 8.38 -30.67
CA ARG A 88 -11.75 9.46 -31.40
C ARG A 88 -11.63 9.19 -32.89
N GLU A 89 -11.25 7.98 -33.28
CA GLU A 89 -11.14 7.60 -34.69
C GLU A 89 -12.48 7.76 -35.41
N LYS A 90 -13.57 7.25 -34.81
CA LYS A 90 -14.92 7.41 -35.37
C LYS A 90 -15.32 8.88 -35.50
N ILE A 91 -15.10 9.67 -34.45
CA ILE A 91 -15.40 11.10 -34.45
C ILE A 91 -14.64 11.82 -35.57
N ASN A 92 -13.34 11.57 -35.70
CA ASN A 92 -12.50 12.19 -36.72
C ASN A 92 -12.92 11.79 -38.14
N ASN A 93 -13.33 10.54 -38.35
CA ASN A 93 -13.79 10.09 -39.66
C ASN A 93 -15.08 10.80 -40.07
N ILE A 94 -15.98 11.06 -39.13
CA ILE A 94 -17.22 11.81 -39.37
C ILE A 94 -16.92 13.28 -39.67
N PHE A 95 -16.12 13.96 -38.85
CA PHE A 95 -15.78 15.36 -39.10
C PHE A 95 -14.99 15.57 -40.39
N LYS A 96 -14.14 14.62 -40.81
CA LYS A 96 -13.49 14.68 -42.13
C LYS A 96 -14.49 14.79 -43.28
N ASN A 97 -15.67 14.18 -43.16
CA ASN A 97 -16.70 14.18 -44.19
C ASN A 97 -17.59 15.43 -44.11
N ILE A 98 -17.96 15.87 -42.90
CA ILE A 98 -18.93 16.94 -42.68
C ILE A 98 -18.28 18.33 -42.62
N SER A 99 -17.11 18.45 -42.02
CA SER A 99 -16.45 19.72 -41.72
C SER A 99 -14.94 19.51 -41.56
N PRO A 100 -14.17 19.45 -42.67
CA PRO A 100 -12.77 19.06 -42.65
C PRO A 100 -11.87 20.01 -41.83
N ASP A 101 -12.35 21.21 -41.53
CA ASP A 101 -11.67 22.21 -40.70
C ASP A 101 -11.79 21.90 -39.19
N ILE A 102 -12.73 21.04 -38.78
CA ILE A 102 -12.92 20.60 -37.39
C ILE A 102 -12.08 19.35 -37.14
N LEU A 103 -10.81 19.54 -36.78
CA LEU A 103 -9.99 18.44 -36.28
C LEU A 103 -10.12 18.35 -34.76
N VAL A 104 -10.57 17.20 -34.23
CA VAL A 104 -10.47 16.98 -32.78
C VAL A 104 -8.99 16.96 -32.39
N PRO A 105 -8.54 17.89 -31.51
CA PRO A 105 -7.13 18.07 -31.18
C PRO A 105 -6.44 16.77 -30.82
N SER A 106 -5.15 16.69 -31.12
CA SER A 106 -4.35 15.53 -30.76
C SER A 106 -4.26 15.35 -29.25
N LEU A 107 -5.04 14.41 -28.72
CA LEU A 107 -4.87 13.93 -27.35
C LEU A 107 -3.44 13.38 -27.18
N TYR A 108 -2.73 13.92 -26.19
CA TYR A 108 -1.29 13.73 -25.99
C TYR A 108 -0.86 12.25 -25.97
N LYS A 109 0.30 11.94 -26.56
CA LYS A 109 0.86 10.57 -26.64
C LYS A 109 1.22 9.95 -25.28
N LYS A 110 1.30 10.74 -24.21
CA LYS A 110 1.64 10.30 -22.84
C LYS A 110 0.69 10.91 -21.83
N THR A 111 -0.55 10.45 -21.83
CA THR A 111 -1.55 10.90 -20.86
C THR A 111 -1.53 10.04 -19.60
N SER A 112 -1.37 10.68 -18.45
CA SER A 112 -1.73 10.20 -17.13
C SER A 112 -3.13 9.57 -17.09
N ARG A 113 -3.42 8.84 -16.02
CA ARG A 113 -4.72 8.15 -15.87
C ARG A 113 -5.89 9.12 -15.78
N LEU A 114 -5.66 10.29 -15.20
CA LEU A 114 -6.67 11.36 -15.10
C LEU A 114 -6.96 11.99 -16.45
N GLU A 115 -5.92 12.24 -17.25
CA GLU A 115 -6.10 12.75 -18.62
C GLU A 115 -6.89 11.74 -19.48
N ILE A 116 -6.65 10.42 -19.33
CA ILE A 116 -7.49 9.43 -20.04
C ILE A 116 -8.96 9.53 -19.64
N ALA A 117 -9.25 9.79 -18.36
CA ALA A 117 -10.63 9.96 -17.90
C ALA A 117 -11.24 11.26 -18.45
N GLN A 118 -10.49 12.35 -18.43
CA GLN A 118 -10.90 13.64 -18.99
C GLN A 118 -11.17 13.54 -20.49
N ASP A 119 -10.26 12.95 -21.24
CA ASP A 119 -10.40 12.75 -22.69
C ASP A 119 -11.67 11.96 -23.04
N LEU A 120 -11.99 10.92 -22.27
CA LEU A 120 -13.22 10.15 -22.49
C LEU A 120 -14.48 10.99 -22.27
N LEU A 121 -14.46 11.89 -21.29
CA LEU A 121 -15.55 12.82 -21.03
C LEU A 121 -15.66 13.86 -22.14
N ASP A 122 -14.53 14.44 -22.57
CA ASP A 122 -14.49 15.45 -23.62
C ASP A 122 -14.98 14.88 -24.96
N LEU A 123 -14.57 13.66 -25.32
CA LEU A 123 -15.05 12.98 -26.53
C LEU A 123 -16.55 12.71 -26.50
N GLU A 124 -17.09 12.35 -25.33
CA GLU A 124 -18.54 12.19 -25.17
C GLU A 124 -19.28 13.52 -25.29
N MET A 125 -18.74 14.60 -24.71
CA MET A 125 -19.30 15.94 -24.87
C MET A 125 -19.28 16.41 -26.32
N ILE A 126 -18.23 16.11 -27.08
CA ILE A 126 -18.16 16.41 -28.52
C ILE A 126 -19.30 15.69 -29.26
N CYS A 127 -19.52 14.40 -28.99
CA CYS A 127 -20.63 13.66 -29.58
C CYS A 127 -21.99 14.27 -29.23
N ARG A 128 -22.16 14.68 -27.97
CA ARG A 128 -23.42 15.27 -27.48
C ARG A 128 -23.70 16.65 -28.09
N ASN A 129 -22.68 17.48 -28.23
CA ASN A 129 -22.81 18.86 -28.71
C ASN A 129 -23.03 18.95 -30.23
N ASN A 130 -22.64 17.94 -31.00
CA ASN A 130 -22.80 17.88 -32.45
C ASN A 130 -23.73 16.73 -32.85
N ARG A 131 -24.76 16.50 -32.03
CA ARG A 131 -25.61 15.30 -32.12
C ARG A 131 -26.26 15.18 -33.50
N ASP A 132 -26.76 16.28 -34.06
CA ASP A 132 -27.45 16.29 -35.34
C ASP A 132 -26.52 15.90 -36.50
N GLU A 133 -25.27 16.36 -36.47
CA GLU A 133 -24.23 15.96 -37.43
C GLU A 133 -23.88 14.48 -37.32
N PHE A 134 -23.75 13.97 -36.09
CA PHE A 134 -23.48 12.56 -35.84
C PHE A 134 -24.66 11.64 -36.22
N GLU A 135 -25.90 12.07 -36.01
CA GLU A 135 -27.10 11.32 -36.41
C GLU A 135 -27.21 11.19 -37.93
N LYS A 136 -26.85 12.24 -38.70
CA LYS A 136 -26.83 12.19 -40.17
C LYS A 136 -25.87 11.11 -40.73
N GLU A 137 -24.78 10.83 -40.02
CA GLU A 137 -23.80 9.79 -40.37
C GLU A 137 -24.08 8.44 -39.70
N ASN A 138 -25.28 8.24 -39.14
CA ASN A 138 -25.68 7.03 -38.42
C ASN A 138 -24.70 6.63 -37.30
N PHE A 139 -24.20 7.62 -36.55
CA PHE A 139 -23.26 7.38 -35.46
C PHE A 139 -23.91 6.61 -34.30
N ASP A 140 -23.16 5.63 -33.78
CA ASP A 140 -23.56 4.83 -32.63
C ASP A 140 -23.20 5.53 -31.32
N PHE A 141 -24.19 6.18 -30.70
CA PHE A 141 -24.05 6.89 -29.42
C PHE A 141 -23.78 5.98 -28.22
N SER A 142 -23.98 4.66 -28.33
CA SER A 142 -23.69 3.74 -27.21
C SER A 142 -22.20 3.77 -26.82
N LEU A 143 -21.31 4.05 -27.79
CA LEU A 143 -19.88 4.22 -27.54
C LEU A 143 -19.55 5.51 -26.77
N ALA A 144 -20.30 6.58 -27.01
CA ALA A 144 -20.15 7.84 -26.28
C ALA A 144 -20.64 7.66 -24.84
N GLU A 145 -21.79 7.00 -24.64
CA GLU A 145 -22.29 6.65 -23.30
C GLU A 145 -21.33 5.72 -22.53
N GLU A 146 -20.72 4.74 -23.21
CA GLU A 146 -19.67 3.89 -22.65
C GLU A 146 -18.47 4.73 -22.20
N ALA A 147 -18.05 5.73 -22.98
CA ALA A 147 -16.95 6.62 -22.64
C ALA A 147 -17.25 7.46 -21.38
N ALA A 148 -18.45 8.03 -21.26
CA ALA A 148 -18.85 8.77 -20.06
C ALA A 148 -18.94 7.88 -18.81
N ARG A 149 -19.39 6.63 -18.94
CA ARG A 149 -19.37 5.66 -17.82
C ARG A 149 -17.94 5.30 -17.43
N ALA A 150 -17.10 4.96 -18.40
CA ALA A 150 -15.72 4.59 -18.18
C ALA A 150 -14.88 5.73 -17.59
N SER A 151 -15.12 6.98 -17.98
CA SER A 151 -14.50 8.18 -17.40
C SER A 151 -14.79 8.29 -15.90
N ARG A 152 -16.08 8.24 -15.51
CA ARG A 152 -16.51 8.30 -14.11
C ARG A 152 -15.93 7.17 -13.28
N GLU A 153 -16.05 5.93 -13.75
CA GLU A 153 -15.52 4.75 -13.07
C GLU A 153 -13.99 4.82 -12.88
N LEU A 154 -13.27 5.32 -13.90
CA LEU A 154 -11.82 5.48 -13.84
C LEU A 154 -11.41 6.51 -12.79
N SER A 155 -12.04 7.68 -12.79
CA SER A 155 -11.79 8.75 -11.81
C SER A 155 -12.08 8.28 -10.38
N GLU A 156 -13.24 7.64 -10.15
CA GLU A 156 -13.57 7.08 -8.84
C GLU A 156 -12.56 6.03 -8.38
N THR A 157 -12.13 5.14 -9.27
CA THR A 157 -11.18 4.09 -8.95
C THR A 157 -9.81 4.66 -8.59
N ILE A 158 -9.37 5.72 -9.29
CA ILE A 158 -8.12 6.44 -8.96
C ILE A 158 -8.21 7.02 -7.54
N VAL A 159 -9.27 7.78 -7.24
CA VAL A 159 -9.47 8.40 -5.93
C VAL A 159 -9.53 7.34 -4.81
N LYS A 160 -10.31 6.27 -5.00
CA LYS A 160 -10.40 5.16 -4.04
C LYS A 160 -9.02 4.53 -3.77
N LEU A 161 -8.22 4.33 -4.82
CA LEU A 161 -6.88 3.76 -4.67
C LEU A 161 -5.91 4.71 -3.95
N GLU A 162 -5.99 6.02 -4.20
CA GLU A 162 -5.15 7.02 -3.53
C GLU A 162 -5.49 7.16 -2.04
N LEU A 163 -6.78 7.14 -1.69
CA LEU A 163 -7.22 7.11 -0.30
C LEU A 163 -6.73 5.85 0.43
N GLN A 164 -6.85 4.69 -0.22
CA GLN A 164 -6.31 3.43 0.33
C GLN A 164 -4.80 3.50 0.51
N ARG A 165 -4.06 4.03 -0.48
CA ARG A 165 -2.61 4.17 -0.43
C ARG A 165 -2.16 5.06 0.72
N SER A 166 -2.85 6.18 0.91
CA SER A 166 -2.59 7.14 1.97
C SER A 166 -2.84 6.51 3.35
N SER A 167 -3.94 5.78 3.50
CA SER A 167 -4.25 5.03 4.72
C SER A 167 -3.11 4.06 5.05
N VAL A 168 -2.81 3.12 4.14
CA VAL A 168 -1.78 2.08 4.33
C VAL A 168 -0.41 2.66 4.68
N ASN A 169 0.01 3.72 3.97
CA ASN A 169 1.33 4.30 4.15
C ASN A 169 1.45 5.15 5.42
N ASN A 170 0.38 5.85 5.83
CA ASN A 170 0.46 6.83 6.91
C ASN A 170 0.00 6.25 8.25
N LYS A 171 -1.00 5.36 8.26
CA LYS A 171 -1.61 4.83 9.50
C LYS A 171 -1.05 3.46 9.85
N GLU A 172 -1.35 2.45 9.04
CA GLU A 172 -1.01 1.07 9.40
C GLU A 172 0.50 0.83 9.44
N LYS A 173 1.22 1.39 8.46
CA LYS A 173 2.67 1.33 8.45
C LYS A 173 3.28 2.02 9.67
N ALA A 174 2.77 3.19 10.06
CA ALA A 174 3.30 3.95 11.19
C ALA A 174 3.08 3.23 12.53
N VAL A 175 1.88 2.68 12.75
CA VAL A 175 1.59 1.86 13.94
C VAL A 175 2.53 0.67 14.01
N ARG A 176 2.63 -0.10 12.92
CA ARG A 176 3.52 -1.27 12.83
C ARG A 176 4.98 -0.89 13.10
N ASP A 177 5.46 0.18 12.47
CA ASP A 177 6.86 0.61 12.61
C ASP A 177 7.17 1.14 14.02
N THR A 178 6.17 1.71 14.71
CA THR A 178 6.28 2.14 16.11
C THR A 178 6.39 0.94 17.04
N LEU A 179 5.47 -0.03 16.90
CA LEU A 179 5.51 -1.28 17.67
C LEU A 179 6.81 -2.05 17.45
N TYR A 180 7.29 -2.11 16.21
CA TYR A 180 8.59 -2.70 15.89
C TYR A 180 9.72 -2.04 16.69
N PHE A 181 9.74 -0.71 16.73
CA PHE A 181 10.80 0.02 17.42
C PHE A 181 10.74 -0.19 18.94
N GLN A 182 9.54 -0.16 19.52
CA GLN A 182 9.33 -0.44 20.94
C GLN A 182 9.77 -1.86 21.31
N LEU A 183 9.34 -2.85 20.52
CA LEU A 183 9.75 -4.24 20.70
C LEU A 183 11.27 -4.38 20.61
N TYR A 184 11.89 -3.81 19.57
CA TYR A 184 13.33 -3.88 19.37
C TYR A 184 14.14 -3.29 20.53
N GLU A 185 13.79 -2.08 20.99
CA GLU A 185 14.50 -1.43 22.10
C GLU A 185 14.29 -2.18 23.41
N LEU A 186 13.09 -2.68 23.68
CA LEU A 186 12.80 -3.46 24.88
C LEU A 186 13.54 -4.80 24.86
N THR A 187 13.51 -5.52 23.74
CA THR A 187 14.26 -6.77 23.55
C THR A 187 15.75 -6.54 23.77
N LYS A 188 16.28 -5.44 23.23
CA LYS A 188 17.68 -5.07 23.44
C LYS A 188 17.98 -4.78 24.91
N LYS A 189 17.11 -4.04 25.60
CA LYS A 189 17.25 -3.69 27.03
C LYS A 189 17.29 -4.94 27.91
N VAL A 190 16.27 -5.80 27.83
CA VAL A 190 16.17 -7.02 28.64
C VAL A 190 17.36 -7.95 28.34
N ARG A 191 17.66 -8.15 27.06
CA ARG A 191 18.81 -8.96 26.65
C ARG A 191 20.13 -8.44 27.22
N SER A 192 20.39 -7.13 27.11
CA SER A 192 21.63 -6.54 27.61
C SER A 192 21.75 -6.68 29.12
N PHE A 193 20.64 -6.61 29.86
CA PHE A 193 20.61 -6.87 31.28
C PHE A 193 21.01 -8.33 31.58
N CYS A 194 20.27 -9.31 31.05
CA CYS A 194 20.53 -10.74 31.30
C CYS A 194 21.94 -11.15 30.87
N HIS A 195 22.41 -10.61 29.74
CA HIS A 195 23.75 -10.88 29.23
C HIS A 195 24.87 -10.35 30.13
N SER A 196 24.63 -9.23 30.82
CA SER A 196 25.61 -8.65 31.75
C SER A 196 25.57 -9.37 33.09
N TYR A 197 24.38 -9.74 33.56
CA TYR A 197 24.20 -10.45 34.82
C TYR A 197 24.82 -11.85 34.78
N PHE A 198 24.58 -12.62 33.71
CA PHE A 198 25.18 -13.94 33.51
C PHE A 198 26.55 -13.87 32.82
N SER A 199 27.36 -12.83 33.02
CA SER A 199 28.67 -12.71 32.37
C SER A 199 29.59 -13.90 32.66
N ASP A 200 29.47 -14.41 33.89
CA ASP A 200 30.34 -15.44 34.47
C ASP A 200 29.77 -16.85 34.31
N ASP A 201 28.54 -16.98 33.79
CA ASP A 201 27.92 -18.25 33.39
C ASP A 201 27.70 -18.28 31.86
N PRO A 202 28.68 -18.77 31.09
CA PRO A 202 28.58 -18.86 29.63
C PRO A 202 27.42 -19.73 29.14
N CYS A 203 26.97 -20.71 29.92
CA CYS A 203 25.88 -21.60 29.55
C CYS A 203 24.55 -20.87 29.61
N ARG A 204 24.25 -20.19 30.72
CA ARG A 204 23.04 -19.36 30.85
C ARG A 204 23.08 -18.16 29.92
N ARG A 205 24.23 -17.50 29.78
CA ARG A 205 24.43 -16.37 28.87
C ARG A 205 24.06 -16.68 27.42
N LYS A 206 24.29 -17.91 26.96
CA LYS A 206 23.93 -18.35 25.60
C LYS A 206 22.42 -18.38 25.36
N LEU A 207 21.60 -18.63 26.38
CA LEU A 207 20.13 -18.63 26.27
C LEU A 207 19.61 -17.24 25.88
N TYR A 208 20.32 -16.19 26.30
CA TYR A 208 20.01 -14.79 25.99
C TYR A 208 20.73 -14.27 24.74
N LEU A 209 21.54 -15.11 24.08
CA LEU A 209 22.19 -14.81 22.81
C LEU A 209 21.38 -15.38 21.65
N GLN A 210 21.44 -14.72 20.49
CA GLN A 210 20.74 -15.19 19.29
C GLN A 210 21.21 -16.59 18.88
N VAL A 211 20.27 -17.46 18.50
CA VAL A 211 20.53 -18.49 17.49
C VAL A 211 20.69 -17.73 16.16
N LYS A 212 21.84 -17.90 15.50
CA LYS A 212 22.23 -17.21 14.25
C LYS A 212 21.17 -17.31 13.14
#